data_AF-A0A8C3FGL1-F1
#
_entry.id   AF-A0A8C3FGL1-F1
#
_cell.length_a   1.000
_cell.length_b   1.000
_cell.length_c   1.000
_cell.angle_alpha   90.00
_cell.angle_beta   90.00
_cell.angle_gamma   90.00
#
_symmetry.space_group_name_H-M   'P 1'
#
loop_
_entity.id
_entity.type
_entity.pdbx_description
1 polymer ?
#
loop_
_entity_poly.entity_id
_entity_poly.type
_entity_poly.pdbx_seq_one_letter_code
_entity_poly.pdbx_strand_id
1 'polypeptide(L)'
;QTKINYFFFTFSSGIITAIITARQNAVTISFISFLYQGSCRVYIIKWYYDKQANACAQFWYGGCDGNANRFDVEDECKKACVFHSGGKTV
;
A
#
# COMPACT_ATOMS: atom_id res chain seq x y z
N GLN A 1 18.40 5.34 -31.90
CA GLN A 1 17.06 5.94 -32.03
C GLN A 1 16.31 5.66 -30.73
N THR A 2 16.03 6.68 -29.92
CA THR A 2 15.33 6.48 -28.63
C THR A 2 13.85 6.20 -28.91
N LYS A 3 13.37 4.99 -28.61
CA LYS A 3 11.94 4.69 -28.62
C LYS A 3 11.40 4.92 -27.22
N ILE A 4 10.48 5.88 -27.07
CA ILE A 4 9.82 6.22 -25.81
C ILE A 4 8.48 5.50 -25.81
N ASN A 5 8.32 4.52 -24.93
CA ASN A 5 7.05 3.83 -24.73
C ASN A 5 6.53 4.10 -23.32
N TYR A 6 5.27 4.45 -23.23
CA TYR A 6 4.55 4.61 -21.97
C TYR A 6 3.89 3.28 -21.62
N PHE A 7 4.15 2.77 -20.42
CA PHE A 7 3.50 1.56 -19.93
C PHE A 7 2.75 1.89 -18.64
N PHE A 8 1.46 1.53 -18.59
CA PHE A 8 0.61 1.71 -17.43
C PHE A 8 0.57 0.40 -16.64
N PHE A 9 1.14 0.39 -15.43
CA PHE A 9 0.98 -0.74 -14.51
C PHE A 9 -0.05 -0.36 -13.46
N THR A 10 -1.22 -0.97 -13.51
CA THR A 10 -2.22 -0.87 -12.46
C THR A 10 -1.82 -1.85 -11.34
N PHE A 11 -1.12 -1.36 -10.32
CA PHE A 11 -1.12 -2.06 -9.03
C PHE A 11 -2.36 -1.60 -8.26
N SER A 12 -2.90 -2.45 -7.38
CA SER A 12 -4.20 -2.27 -6.70
C SER A 12 -4.38 -0.96 -5.90
N SER A 13 -3.40 -0.06 -5.93
CA SER A 13 -3.36 1.25 -5.27
C SER A 13 -3.04 2.44 -6.21
N GLY A 14 -2.92 2.26 -7.53
CA GLY A 14 -2.77 3.39 -8.47
C GLY A 14 -2.26 3.04 -9.87
N ILE A 15 -2.41 4.00 -10.81
CA ILE A 15 -1.82 3.93 -12.15
C ILE A 15 -0.34 4.33 -12.04
N ILE A 16 0.56 3.35 -12.05
CA ILE A 16 1.99 3.60 -12.14
C ILE A 16 2.34 3.85 -13.61
N THR A 17 2.54 5.11 -13.97
CA THR A 17 3.03 5.49 -15.29
C THR A 17 4.56 5.38 -15.30
N ALA A 18 5.09 4.42 -16.05
CA ALA A 18 6.52 4.29 -16.27
C ALA A 18 6.90 4.76 -17.67
N ILE A 19 7.97 5.56 -17.77
CA ILE A 19 8.64 5.86 -19.03
C ILE A 19 9.75 4.84 -19.23
N ILE A 20 9.62 4.02 -20.26
CA ILE A 20 10.68 3.11 -20.70
C ILE A 20 11.44 3.81 -21.83
N THR A 21 12.69 4.16 -21.56
CA THR A 21 13.61 4.64 -22.59
C THR A 21 14.58 3.51 -22.95
N ALA A 22 14.46 3.01 -24.18
CA ALA A 22 15.39 2.04 -24.72
C ALA A 22 16.46 2.76 -25.56
N ARG A 23 17.72 2.59 -25.17
CA ARG A 23 18.91 2.87 -25.99
C ARG A 23 19.54 1.53 -26.35
N GLN A 24 20.26 1.47 -27.48
CA GLN A 24 20.73 0.24 -28.15
C GLN A 24 21.14 -0.94 -27.23
N ASN A 25 21.75 -0.69 -26.06
CA ASN A 25 22.13 -1.70 -25.05
C ASN A 25 21.71 -1.37 -23.60
N ALA A 26 20.75 -0.45 -23.40
CA ALA A 26 20.32 -0.01 -22.07
C ALA A 26 18.82 0.29 -22.04
N VAL A 27 18.15 -0.19 -21.01
CA VAL A 27 16.74 0.09 -20.74
C VAL A 27 16.66 0.87 -19.44
N THR A 28 16.24 2.13 -19.50
CA THR A 28 16.02 2.95 -18.31
C THR A 28 14.52 3.02 -18.04
N ILE A 29 14.12 2.62 -16.84
CA ILE A 29 12.73 2.66 -16.36
C ILE A 29 12.61 3.85 -15.41
N SER A 30 11.98 4.93 -15.89
CA SER A 30 11.69 6.11 -15.08
C SER A 30 10.25 6.04 -14.61
N PHE A 31 10.04 5.68 -13.35
CA PHE A 31 8.70 5.70 -12.75
C PHE A 31 8.29 7.17 -12.56
N ILE A 32 7.35 7.67 -13.36
CA ILE A 32 6.64 8.91 -13.04
C ILE A 32 5.60 8.56 -12.00
N SER A 33 6.10 8.24 -10.82
CA SER A 33 5.33 8.21 -9.59
C SER A 33 5.86 9.35 -8.74
N PHE A 34 5.50 10.55 -9.15
CA PHE A 34 5.09 11.60 -8.23
C PHE A 34 3.82 11.11 -7.50
N LEU A 35 3.89 9.94 -6.84
CA LEU A 35 2.93 9.65 -5.80
C LEU A 35 3.28 10.66 -4.75
N TYR A 36 2.39 11.65 -4.59
CA TYR A 36 2.36 12.56 -3.48
C TYR A 36 2.37 11.69 -2.23
N GLN A 37 3.57 11.34 -1.77
CA GLN A 37 3.80 10.87 -0.42
C GLN A 37 3.27 12.05 0.39
N GLY A 38 2.06 11.91 0.96
CA GLY A 38 1.59 12.83 1.99
C GLY A 38 2.77 13.08 2.93
N SER A 39 2.89 14.30 3.47
CA SER A 39 4.14 14.96 3.91
C SER A 39 5.15 14.14 4.74
N CYS A 40 4.78 12.96 5.25
CA CYS A 40 5.62 12.04 5.98
C CYS A 40 6.17 10.90 5.10
N ARG A 41 7.49 10.76 5.12
CA ARG A 41 8.24 9.69 4.43
C ARG A 41 8.73 8.63 5.43
N VAL A 42 7.81 8.06 6.21
CA VAL A 42 8.14 6.99 7.15
C VAL A 42 7.49 5.71 6.67
N TYR A 43 8.24 4.62 6.62
CA TYR A 43 7.69 3.30 6.29
C TYR A 43 7.52 2.51 7.58
N ILE A 44 6.30 2.50 8.12
CA ILE A 44 5.98 1.75 9.34
C ILE A 44 5.05 0.61 8.97
N ILE A 45 5.42 -0.62 9.32
CA ILE A 45 4.51 -1.77 9.20
C ILE A 45 3.43 -1.62 10.27
N LYS A 46 2.17 -1.59 9.83
CA LYS A 46 1.01 -1.57 10.71
C LYS A 46 0.03 -2.65 10.28
N TRP A 47 -0.89 -2.99 11.17
CA TRP A 47 -1.96 -3.96 10.92
C TRP A 47 -3.25 -3.23 10.61
N TYR A 48 -4.02 -3.74 9.67
CA TYR A 48 -5.38 -3.28 9.39
C TYR A 48 -6.32 -4.48 9.29
N TYR A 49 -7.60 -4.23 9.60
CA TYR A 49 -8.63 -5.24 9.41
C TYR A 49 -9.15 -5.23 7.98
N ASP A 50 -9.00 -6.36 7.29
CA ASP A 50 -9.57 -6.62 5.97
C ASP A 50 -10.95 -7.28 6.12
N LYS A 51 -12.00 -6.53 5.78
CA LYS A 51 -13.39 -7.00 5.84
C LYS A 51 -13.70 -8.09 4.81
N GLN A 52 -13.00 -8.11 3.68
CA GLN A 52 -13.23 -9.11 2.62
C GLN A 52 -12.61 -10.44 3.01
N ALA A 53 -11.41 -10.41 3.59
CA ALA A 53 -10.74 -11.59 4.11
C ALA A 53 -11.21 -12.00 5.53
N ASN A 54 -11.99 -11.14 6.20
CA ASN A 54 -12.39 -11.30 7.60
C ASN A 54 -11.19 -11.56 8.53
N ALA A 55 -10.08 -10.87 8.26
CA ALA A 55 -8.78 -11.14 8.87
C ALA A 55 -7.95 -9.86 9.00
N CYS A 56 -6.93 -9.89 9.87
CA CYS A 56 -5.97 -8.82 10.01
C CYS A 56 -4.78 -9.02 9.06
N ALA A 57 -4.43 -7.99 8.31
CA ALA A 57 -3.33 -8.00 7.36
C ALA A 57 -2.37 -6.83 7.60
N GLN A 58 -1.13 -6.97 7.14
CA GLN A 58 -0.11 -5.94 7.26
C GLN A 58 -0.17 -4.96 6.08
N PHE A 59 0.07 -3.68 6.36
CA PHE A 59 0.23 -2.66 5.34
C PHE A 59 1.32 -1.64 5.73
N TRP A 60 1.86 -0.95 4.74
CA TRP A 60 2.82 0.13 4.93
C TRP A 60 2.08 1.44 5.23
N TYR A 61 2.35 2.00 6.41
CA TYR A 61 1.83 3.29 6.83
C TYR A 61 2.90 4.37 6.72
N GLY A 62 2.54 5.49 6.09
CA GLY A 62 3.41 6.64 5.76
C GLY A 62 3.89 7.48 6.95
N GLY A 63 3.36 7.25 8.16
CA GLY A 63 3.78 7.95 9.38
C GLY A 63 2.98 9.20 9.73
N CYS A 64 2.06 9.67 8.87
CA CYS A 64 1.03 10.62 9.26
C CYS A 64 -0.29 10.37 8.52
N ASP A 65 -1.34 11.03 9.00
CA ASP A 65 -2.72 10.92 8.51
C ASP A 65 -3.30 9.49 8.60
N GLY A 66 -4.40 9.24 7.90
CA GLY A 66 -5.07 7.93 7.84
C GLY A 66 -6.27 7.80 8.76
N ASN A 67 -6.75 6.56 8.90
CA ASN A 67 -7.97 6.24 9.64
C ASN A 67 -7.66 5.41 10.91
N ALA A 68 -8.70 5.16 11.71
CA ALA A 68 -8.61 4.36 12.93
C ALA A 68 -8.46 2.85 12.71
N ASN A 69 -8.54 2.34 11.47
CA ASN A 69 -8.32 0.93 11.15
C ASN A 69 -6.83 0.65 10.97
N ARG A 70 -6.06 0.95 12.01
CA ARG A 70 -4.60 0.83 12.03
C ARG A 70 -4.15 0.47 13.44
N PHE A 71 -3.45 -0.64 13.55
CA PHE A 71 -3.01 -1.22 14.81
C PHE A 71 -1.51 -1.52 14.76
N ASP A 72 -0.86 -1.53 15.92
CA ASP A 72 0.58 -1.75 16.01
C ASP A 72 0.89 -3.25 16.09
N VAL A 73 -0.05 -4.01 16.65
CA VAL A 73 0.06 -5.45 16.84
C VAL A 73 -1.13 -6.16 16.21
N GLU A 74 -0.89 -7.34 15.64
CA GLU A 74 -1.93 -8.19 15.04
C GLU A 74 -3.06 -8.50 16.05
N ASP A 75 -2.70 -8.77 17.30
CA ASP A 75 -3.65 -9.10 18.35
C ASP A 75 -4.60 -7.95 18.68
N GLU A 76 -4.15 -6.69 18.57
CA GLU A 76 -5.02 -5.53 18.75
C GLU A 76 -6.04 -5.45 17.62
N CYS A 77 -5.59 -5.66 16.37
CA CYS A 77 -6.47 -5.74 15.22
C CYS A 77 -7.50 -6.88 15.36
N LYS A 78 -7.05 -8.06 15.79
CA LYS A 78 -7.91 -9.22 16.01
C LYS A 78 -8.94 -8.93 17.10
N LYS A 79 -8.52 -8.38 18.24
CA LYS A 79 -9.44 -8.00 19.34
C LYS A 79 -10.45 -6.94 18.91
N ALA A 80 -10.03 -5.97 18.10
CA ALA A 80 -10.90 -4.87 17.67
C ALA A 80 -11.95 -5.30 16.64
N CYS A 81 -11.66 -6.28 15.79
CA CYS A 81 -12.48 -6.56 14.61
C CYS A 81 -12.92 -8.02 14.44
N VAL A 82 -12.20 -8.99 15.01
CA VAL A 82 -12.60 -10.40 15.01
C VAL A 82 -13.54 -10.62 16.19
N PHE A 83 -14.81 -10.28 15.97
CA PHE A 83 -15.88 -10.77 16.84
C PHE A 83 -15.89 -12.30 16.76
N HIS A 84 -15.39 -12.95 17.81
CA HIS A 84 -15.70 -14.35 18.04
C HIS A 84 -17.21 -14.51 17.99
N SER A 85 -17.70 -15.43 17.17
CA SER A 85 -19.11 -15.81 17.02
C SER A 85 -19.64 -16.51 18.30
N GLY A 86 -19.42 -15.89 19.46
CA GLY A 86 -19.56 -16.50 20.78
C GLY A 86 -19.28 -15.53 21.93
N GLY A 87 -19.97 -14.38 21.98
CA GLY A 87 -20.38 -13.76 23.25
C GLY A 87 -19.45 -12.76 23.94
N LYS A 88 -20.05 -11.58 24.19
CA LYS A 88 -19.75 -10.55 25.20
C LYS A 88 -18.57 -9.61 24.92
N THR A 89 -18.96 -8.45 24.38
CA THR A 89 -18.45 -7.13 24.75
C THR A 89 -18.36 -6.99 26.28
N VAL A 90 -17.18 -6.61 26.77
CA VAL A 90 -17.00 -5.92 28.05
C VAL A 90 -16.23 -4.65 27.74
#